data_AF-A0A9D1GTW6-F1
#
_entry.id   AF-A0A9D1GTW6-F1
#
_cell.length_a   1.000
_cell.length_b   1.000
_cell.length_c   1.000
_cell.angle_alpha   90.00
_cell.angle_beta   90.00
_cell.angle_gamma   90.00
#
_symmetry.space_group_name_H-M   'P 1'
#
loop_
_entity.id
_entity.type
_entity.pdbx_description
1 polymer ?
#
loop_
_entity_poly.entity_id
_entity_poly.type
_entity_poly.pdbx_seq_one_letter_code
_entity_poly.pdbx_strand_id
1 'polypeptide(L)'
;MKKLLDSRYRDNPFTIVLKVVQTLVFAWSCFFWGGVTILNFYINDTENSHLADGFLIGTLLIAVSVILCYIRAYLVQLPFCAAGIAVYLVNAGEMIDVAEATQVVFTPSFELRYMPSVAIIIISCALCMLQIWSLIAKREAKKNEFNNSPTKSIFDE
;
A
#
# COMPACT_ATOMS: atom_id res chain seq x y z
N MET A 1 16.78 -16.20 22.35
CA MET A 1 15.65 -15.37 21.86
C MET A 1 16.10 -14.24 20.91
N LYS A 2 17.16 -13.45 21.24
CA LYS A 2 17.74 -12.40 20.35
C LYS A 2 18.12 -12.87 18.93
N LYS A 3 18.84 -13.99 18.79
CA LYS A 3 19.25 -14.54 17.48
C LYS A 3 18.11 -15.00 16.56
N LEU A 4 16.94 -15.34 17.11
CA LEU A 4 15.75 -15.76 16.32
C LEU A 4 14.95 -14.56 15.77
N LEU A 5 15.15 -13.38 16.35
CA LEU A 5 14.58 -12.11 15.84
C LEU A 5 15.47 -11.53 14.73
N ASP A 6 16.79 -11.66 14.84
CA ASP A 6 17.77 -11.12 13.87
C ASP A 6 17.65 -11.72 12.46
N SER A 7 17.31 -13.01 12.32
CA SER A 7 17.19 -13.65 10.99
C SER A 7 15.79 -13.56 10.37
N ARG A 8 14.77 -13.17 11.14
CA ARG A 8 13.38 -13.07 10.63
C ARG A 8 13.07 -11.73 9.97
N TYR A 9 13.90 -10.71 10.17
CA TYR A 9 13.55 -9.30 9.95
C TYR A 9 14.63 -8.46 9.24
N ARG A 10 15.36 -8.99 8.26
CA ARG A 10 16.13 -8.13 7.35
C ARG A 10 15.39 -7.94 6.04
N ASP A 11 15.05 -6.69 5.72
CA ASP A 11 14.65 -6.33 4.36
C ASP A 11 15.84 -6.61 3.44
N ASN A 12 15.57 -7.26 2.32
CA ASN A 12 16.55 -7.38 1.25
C ASN A 12 16.64 -6.00 0.55
N PRO A 13 17.82 -5.56 0.07
CA PRO A 13 17.93 -4.41 -0.83
C PRO A 13 16.78 -4.27 -1.84
N PHE A 14 16.32 -5.37 -2.43
CA PHE A 14 15.17 -5.37 -3.34
C PHE A 14 13.86 -4.89 -2.68
N THR A 15 13.51 -5.38 -1.49
CA THR A 15 12.27 -4.96 -0.79
C THR A 15 12.36 -3.51 -0.31
N ILE A 16 13.56 -3.02 0.01
CA ILE A 16 13.80 -1.61 0.33
C ILE A 16 13.54 -0.73 -0.90
N VAL A 17 14.09 -1.09 -2.06
CA VAL A 17 13.87 -0.34 -3.30
C VAL A 17 12.38 -0.26 -3.64
N LEU A 18 11.65 -1.37 -3.53
CA LEU A 18 10.20 -1.39 -3.75
C LEU A 18 9.45 -0.43 -2.81
N LYS A 19 9.78 -0.42 -1.51
CA LYS A 19 9.20 0.51 -0.54
C LYS A 19 9.48 1.97 -0.89
N VAL A 20 10.72 2.27 -1.28
CA VAL A 20 11.12 3.63 -1.67
C VAL A 20 10.34 4.08 -2.91
N VAL A 21 10.29 3.25 -3.96
CA VAL A 21 9.52 3.56 -5.17
C VAL A 21 8.05 3.77 -4.84
N GLN A 22 7.44 2.89 -4.06
CA GLN A 22 6.06 3.02 -3.58
C GLN A 22 5.84 4.36 -2.85
N THR A 23 6.78 4.75 -2.00
CA THR A 23 6.71 6.01 -1.23
C THR A 23 6.84 7.23 -2.13
N LEU A 24 7.72 7.19 -3.14
CA LEU A 24 7.88 8.28 -4.11
C LEU A 24 6.61 8.47 -4.94
N VAL A 25 6.01 7.37 -5.40
CA VAL A 25 4.74 7.41 -6.13
C VAL A 25 3.63 7.98 -5.25
N PHE A 26 3.55 7.55 -3.99
CA PHE A 26 2.59 8.11 -3.02
C PHE A 26 2.81 9.61 -2.80
N ALA A 27 4.06 10.04 -2.57
CA ALA A 27 4.39 11.44 -2.31
C ALA A 27 4.02 12.35 -3.50
N TRP A 28 4.25 11.88 -4.72
CA TRP A 28 3.90 12.62 -5.93
C TRP A 28 2.39 12.62 -6.20
N SER A 29 1.79 11.43 -6.32
CA SER A 29 0.42 11.27 -6.80
C SER A 29 -0.59 11.56 -5.69
N CYS A 30 -0.55 10.77 -4.62
CA CYS A 30 -1.56 10.81 -3.56
C CYS A 30 -1.39 12.00 -2.63
N PHE A 31 -0.17 12.34 -2.25
CA PHE A 31 0.09 13.41 -1.28
C PHE A 31 0.12 14.79 -1.95
N PHE A 32 1.04 15.04 -2.89
CA PHE A 32 1.19 16.35 -3.50
C PHE A 32 -0.01 16.69 -4.40
N TRP A 33 -0.25 15.91 -5.46
CA TRP A 33 -1.37 16.22 -6.37
C TRP A 33 -2.74 15.99 -5.73
N GLY A 34 -2.89 14.91 -4.94
CA GLY A 34 -4.12 14.71 -4.16
C GLY A 34 -4.39 15.89 -3.22
N GLY A 35 -3.40 16.32 -2.44
CA GLY A 35 -3.53 17.46 -1.52
C GLY A 35 -3.88 18.77 -2.21
N VAL A 36 -3.23 19.09 -3.34
CA VAL A 36 -3.54 20.29 -4.13
C VAL A 36 -5.01 20.28 -4.58
N THR A 37 -5.49 19.15 -5.08
CA THR A 37 -6.86 19.02 -5.61
C THR A 37 -7.91 19.04 -4.51
N ILE A 38 -7.65 18.38 -3.39
CA ILE A 38 -8.51 18.41 -2.19
C ILE A 38 -8.68 19.85 -1.69
N LEU A 39 -7.56 20.57 -1.49
CA LEU A 39 -7.60 21.96 -1.04
C LEU A 39 -8.32 22.87 -2.03
N ASN A 40 -8.09 22.66 -3.32
CA ASN A 40 -8.73 23.46 -4.37
C ASN A 40 -10.25 23.31 -4.34
N PHE A 41 -10.77 22.09 -4.18
CA PHE A 41 -12.21 21.84 -4.08
C PHE A 41 -12.81 22.45 -2.80
N TYR A 42 -12.16 22.29 -1.65
CA TYR A 42 -12.67 22.90 -0.41
C TYR A 42 -12.73 24.44 -0.47
N ILE A 43 -11.82 25.08 -1.20
CA ILE A 43 -11.76 26.54 -1.28
C ILE A 43 -12.65 27.09 -2.39
N ASN A 44 -12.64 26.47 -3.57
CA ASN A 44 -13.22 27.03 -4.79
C ASN A 44 -14.53 26.36 -5.26
N ASP A 45 -14.86 25.17 -4.73
CA ASP A 45 -16.09 24.46 -5.09
C ASP A 45 -16.73 23.80 -3.85
N THR A 46 -17.33 24.64 -3.00
CA THR A 46 -17.94 24.22 -1.73
C THR A 46 -19.14 23.30 -1.92
N GLU A 47 -19.85 23.36 -3.05
CA GLU A 47 -21.01 22.51 -3.32
C GLU A 47 -20.60 21.05 -3.54
N ASN A 48 -19.46 20.82 -4.20
CA ASN A 48 -18.91 19.49 -4.45
C ASN A 48 -17.81 19.05 -3.47
N SER A 49 -17.70 19.74 -2.33
CA SER A 49 -16.67 19.47 -1.30
C SER A 49 -16.71 18.04 -0.74
N HIS A 50 -17.88 17.38 -0.76
CA HIS A 50 -18.03 15.98 -0.35
C HIS A 50 -17.17 15.00 -1.19
N LEU A 51 -16.88 15.32 -2.45
CA LEU A 51 -15.96 14.53 -3.29
C LEU A 51 -14.51 14.63 -2.78
N ALA A 52 -14.13 15.81 -2.28
CA ALA A 52 -12.82 16.03 -1.67
C ALA A 52 -12.68 15.24 -0.36
N ASP A 53 -13.76 15.06 0.41
CA ASP A 53 -13.78 14.19 1.60
C ASP A 53 -13.47 12.73 1.22
N GLY A 54 -14.16 12.20 0.19
CA GLY A 54 -13.91 10.85 -0.32
C GLY A 54 -12.47 10.68 -0.81
N PHE A 55 -11.97 11.67 -1.55
CA PHE A 55 -10.60 11.68 -2.05
C PHE A 55 -9.55 11.76 -0.94
N LEU A 56 -9.82 12.52 0.12
CA LEU A 56 -9.00 12.59 1.33
C LEU A 56 -8.99 11.24 2.07
N ILE A 57 -10.15 10.60 2.24
CA ILE A 57 -10.25 9.27 2.87
C ILE A 57 -9.41 8.25 2.09
N GLY A 58 -9.51 8.22 0.75
CA GLY A 58 -8.68 7.38 -0.10
C GLY A 58 -7.20 7.63 0.12
N THR A 59 -6.78 8.90 0.13
CA THR A 59 -5.39 9.31 0.40
C THR A 59 -4.88 8.83 1.75
N LEU A 60 -5.69 8.97 2.81
CA LEU A 60 -5.34 8.52 4.16
C LEU A 60 -5.21 7.01 4.26
N LEU A 61 -6.09 6.24 3.61
CA LEU A 61 -6.00 4.78 3.56
C LEU A 61 -4.71 4.31 2.86
N ILE A 62 -4.33 4.97 1.75
CA ILE A 62 -3.06 4.69 1.07
C ILE A 62 -1.88 5.08 1.97
N ALA A 63 -1.95 6.20 2.70
CA ALA A 63 -0.90 6.60 3.64
C ALA A 63 -0.69 5.57 4.75
N VAL A 64 -1.78 5.09 5.38
CA VAL A 64 -1.74 4.01 6.36
C VAL A 64 -1.13 2.75 5.74
N SER A 65 -1.51 2.42 4.51
CA SER A 65 -0.93 1.31 3.77
C SER A 65 0.59 1.43 3.59
N VAL A 66 1.10 2.61 3.20
CA VAL A 66 2.55 2.86 3.11
C VAL A 66 3.23 2.67 4.46
N ILE A 67 2.64 3.16 5.56
CA ILE A 67 3.17 2.94 6.92
C ILE A 67 3.22 1.45 7.27
N LEU A 68 2.13 0.71 7.00
CA LEU A 68 2.04 -0.73 7.20
C LEU A 68 3.11 -1.50 6.40
N CYS A 69 3.47 -0.98 5.22
CA CYS A 69 4.53 -1.53 4.38
C CYS A 69 5.91 -1.45 5.07
N TYR A 70 6.23 -0.35 5.75
CA TYR A 70 7.50 -0.19 6.46
C TYR A 70 7.62 -1.12 7.69
N ILE A 71 6.52 -1.34 8.42
CA ILE A 71 6.47 -2.31 9.52
C ILE A 71 6.29 -3.77 9.04
N ARG A 72 6.26 -4.00 7.72
CA ARG A 72 6.17 -5.32 7.06
C ARG A 72 4.87 -6.09 7.34
N ALA A 73 3.80 -5.37 7.62
CA ALA A 73 2.47 -5.94 7.78
C ALA A 73 1.78 -6.13 6.42
N TYR A 74 2.45 -6.76 5.43
CA TYR A 74 2.00 -6.73 4.01
C TYR A 74 0.61 -7.37 3.80
N LEU A 75 0.24 -8.39 4.60
CA LEU A 75 -1.10 -8.98 4.57
C LEU A 75 -2.21 -7.99 4.97
N VAL A 76 -1.95 -7.14 5.96
CA VAL A 76 -2.92 -6.12 6.43
C VAL A 76 -2.83 -4.87 5.54
N GLN A 77 -1.62 -4.55 5.08
CA GLN A 77 -1.33 -3.43 4.21
C GLN A 77 -2.10 -3.47 2.88
N LEU A 78 -2.22 -4.66 2.27
CA LEU A 78 -2.80 -4.82 0.94
C LEU A 78 -4.30 -4.43 0.90
N PRO A 79 -5.19 -4.87 1.82
CA PRO A 79 -6.56 -4.38 1.89
C PRO A 79 -6.68 -2.86 2.03
N PHE A 80 -5.84 -2.24 2.88
CA PHE A 80 -5.81 -0.78 3.01
C PHE A 80 -5.37 -0.10 1.71
N CYS A 81 -4.41 -0.69 0.99
CA CYS A 81 -3.95 -0.19 -0.30
C CYS A 81 -5.08 -0.25 -1.34
N ALA A 82 -5.75 -1.40 -1.44
CA ALA A 82 -6.79 -1.65 -2.42
C ALA A 82 -8.01 -0.76 -2.18
N ALA A 83 -8.50 -0.70 -0.94
CA ALA A 83 -9.59 0.18 -0.56
C ALA A 83 -9.23 1.65 -0.78
N GLY A 84 -8.03 2.06 -0.36
CA GLY A 84 -7.55 3.43 -0.55
C GLY A 84 -7.48 3.84 -2.01
N ILE A 85 -6.89 3.02 -2.89
CA ILE A 85 -6.77 3.31 -4.33
C ILE A 85 -8.13 3.32 -5.03
N ALA A 86 -9.02 2.39 -4.69
CA ALA A 86 -10.36 2.36 -5.27
C ALA A 86 -11.13 3.65 -4.93
N VAL A 87 -11.16 4.02 -3.64
CA VAL A 87 -11.81 5.27 -3.21
C VAL A 87 -11.12 6.49 -3.84
N TYR A 88 -9.78 6.52 -3.86
CA TYR A 88 -9.00 7.61 -4.42
C TYR A 88 -9.29 7.84 -5.91
N LEU A 89 -9.21 6.79 -6.74
CA LEU A 89 -9.38 6.93 -8.19
C LEU A 89 -10.83 7.22 -8.60
N VAL A 90 -11.82 6.67 -7.90
CA VAL A 90 -13.24 6.96 -8.17
C VAL A 90 -13.52 8.45 -7.92
N ASN A 91 -13.16 8.96 -6.73
CA ASN A 91 -13.40 10.38 -6.42
C ASN A 91 -12.54 11.31 -7.30
N ALA A 92 -11.31 10.92 -7.65
CA ALA A 92 -10.49 11.70 -8.58
C ALA A 92 -11.15 11.84 -9.96
N GLY A 93 -11.78 10.78 -10.47
CA GLY A 93 -12.49 10.80 -11.74
C GLY A 93 -13.69 11.75 -11.68
N GLU A 94 -14.54 11.60 -10.67
CA GLU A 94 -15.71 12.46 -10.48
C GLU A 94 -15.33 13.94 -10.30
N MET A 95 -14.27 14.23 -9.53
CA MET A 95 -13.77 15.60 -9.37
C MET A 95 -13.26 16.20 -10.68
N ILE A 96 -12.72 15.39 -11.60
CA ILE A 96 -12.28 15.88 -12.91
C ILE A 96 -13.47 16.18 -13.81
N ASP A 97 -14.47 15.32 -13.82
CA ASP A 97 -15.69 15.56 -14.59
C ASP A 97 -16.37 16.87 -14.14
N VAL A 98 -16.41 17.13 -12.83
CA VAL A 98 -16.91 18.39 -12.25
C VAL A 98 -16.02 19.58 -12.63
N ALA A 99 -14.70 19.42 -12.58
CA ALA A 99 -13.73 20.45 -12.95
C ALA A 99 -13.87 20.87 -14.43
N GLU A 100 -14.06 19.90 -15.33
CA GLU A 100 -14.26 20.15 -16.77
C GLU A 100 -15.60 20.84 -17.05
N ALA A 101 -16.67 20.43 -16.36
CA ALA A 101 -18.01 20.99 -16.55
C ALA A 101 -18.12 22.44 -16.04
N THR A 102 -17.44 22.77 -14.95
CA THR A 102 -17.54 24.08 -14.30
C THR A 102 -16.54 25.11 -14.86
N GLN A 103 -15.48 24.67 -15.55
CA GLN A 103 -14.32 25.49 -15.95
C GLN A 103 -13.62 26.21 -14.77
N VAL A 104 -13.95 25.86 -13.52
CA VAL A 104 -13.45 26.52 -12.31
C VAL A 104 -12.07 25.99 -11.91
N VAL A 105 -11.59 24.92 -12.53
CA VAL A 105 -10.51 24.13 -11.95
C VAL A 105 -9.44 23.84 -12.98
N PHE A 106 -8.17 23.94 -12.53
CA PHE A 106 -6.99 23.41 -13.18
C PHE A 106 -7.37 22.08 -13.87
N THR A 107 -7.12 21.88 -15.16
CA THR A 107 -7.39 20.61 -15.86
C THR A 107 -6.16 19.72 -15.77
N PRO A 108 -5.97 18.96 -14.67
CA PRO A 108 -4.89 18.00 -14.58
C PRO A 108 -5.06 16.92 -15.65
N SER A 109 -3.97 16.54 -16.31
CA SER A 109 -3.92 15.23 -16.95
C SER A 109 -4.07 14.15 -15.88
N PHE A 110 -5.26 13.57 -15.74
CA PHE A 110 -5.59 12.50 -14.78
C PHE A 110 -4.53 11.38 -14.80
N GLU A 111 -4.11 11.01 -16.01
CA GLU A 111 -3.12 9.96 -16.27
C GLU A 111 -1.75 10.23 -15.65
N LEU A 112 -1.29 11.49 -15.62
CA LEU A 112 0.04 11.81 -15.09
C LEU A 112 0.03 12.02 -13.57
N ARG A 113 -1.12 12.43 -13.02
CA ARG A 113 -1.21 12.86 -11.62
C ARG A 113 -1.76 11.78 -10.71
N TYR A 114 -2.76 11.02 -11.14
CA TYR A 114 -3.50 10.10 -10.27
C TYR A 114 -3.31 8.63 -10.64
N MET A 115 -3.22 8.30 -11.93
CA MET A 115 -2.97 6.92 -12.36
C MET A 115 -1.63 6.32 -11.89
N PRO A 116 -0.55 7.08 -11.59
CA PRO A 116 0.64 6.49 -10.97
C PRO A 116 0.34 5.77 -9.65
N SER A 117 -0.73 6.12 -8.93
CA SER A 117 -1.16 5.41 -7.72
C SER A 117 -1.40 3.90 -7.95
N VAL A 118 -1.71 3.47 -9.18
CA VAL A 118 -1.82 2.04 -9.55
C VAL A 118 -0.49 1.30 -9.34
N ALA A 119 0.66 1.96 -9.50
CA ALA A 119 1.94 1.33 -9.21
C ALA A 119 2.06 0.94 -7.72
N ILE A 120 1.39 1.67 -6.81
CA ILE A 120 1.38 1.38 -5.37
C ILE A 120 0.70 0.02 -5.13
N ILE A 121 -0.44 -0.27 -5.77
CA ILE A 121 -1.12 -1.57 -5.58
C ILE A 121 -0.30 -2.72 -6.16
N ILE A 122 0.32 -2.52 -7.33
CA ILE A 122 1.15 -3.55 -7.97
C ILE A 122 2.33 -3.91 -7.07
N ILE A 123 3.03 -2.91 -6.53
CA ILE A 123 4.15 -3.13 -5.60
C ILE A 123 3.68 -3.79 -4.30
N SER A 124 2.52 -3.37 -3.78
CA SER A 124 1.92 -3.96 -2.57
C SER A 124 1.59 -5.44 -2.75
N CYS A 125 1.00 -5.80 -3.89
CA CYS A 125 0.75 -7.20 -4.27
C CYS A 125 2.05 -8.00 -4.32
N ALA A 126 3.11 -7.46 -4.94
CA ALA A 126 4.40 -8.13 -5.02
C ALA A 126 5.01 -8.38 -3.62
N LEU A 127 4.99 -7.38 -2.74
CA LEU A 127 5.48 -7.52 -1.36
C LEU A 127 4.65 -8.52 -0.54
N CYS A 128 3.33 -8.52 -0.71
CA CYS A 128 2.44 -9.49 -0.07
C CYS A 128 2.74 -10.93 -0.54
N MET A 129 2.90 -11.15 -1.84
CA MET A 129 3.26 -12.46 -2.39
C MET A 129 4.61 -12.96 -1.87
N LEU A 130 5.62 -12.09 -1.82
CA LEU A 130 6.92 -12.42 -1.22
C LEU A 130 6.77 -12.84 0.25
N GLN A 131 5.91 -12.17 1.02
CA GLN A 131 5.65 -12.55 2.40
C GLN A 131 4.99 -13.91 2.50
N ILE A 132 3.96 -14.19 1.69
CA ILE A 132 3.26 -15.48 1.65
C ILE A 132 4.25 -16.61 1.31
N TRP A 133 5.06 -16.46 0.26
CA TRP A 133 6.07 -17.46 -0.09
C TRP A 133 7.07 -17.70 1.04
N SER A 134 7.53 -16.64 1.72
CA SER A 134 8.44 -16.77 2.86
C SER A 134 7.81 -17.53 4.04
N LEU A 135 6.49 -17.35 4.27
CA LEU A 135 5.76 -18.04 5.31
C LEU A 135 5.58 -19.52 5.00
N ILE A 136 5.28 -19.85 3.73
CA ILE A 136 5.16 -21.24 3.26
C ILE A 136 6.50 -21.95 3.39
N ALA A 137 7.58 -21.39 2.85
CA ALA A 137 8.92 -21.98 2.94
C ALA A 137 9.37 -22.23 4.39
N LYS A 138 9.08 -21.29 5.30
CA LYS A 138 9.37 -21.45 6.74
C LYS A 138 8.53 -22.56 7.39
N ARG A 139 7.29 -22.76 6.96
CA ARG A 139 6.44 -23.86 7.47
C ARG A 139 6.96 -25.21 6.98
N GLU A 140 7.34 -25.31 5.72
CA GLU A 140 7.93 -26.53 5.15
C GLU A 140 9.26 -26.89 5.82
N ALA A 141 10.16 -25.92 6.01
CA ALA A 141 11.43 -26.13 6.70
C ALA A 141 11.21 -26.67 8.13
N LYS A 142 10.27 -26.10 8.88
CA LYS A 142 9.91 -26.59 10.23
C LYS A 142 9.31 -28.00 10.22
N LYS A 143 8.49 -28.32 9.21
CA LYS A 143 7.92 -29.65 9.05
C LYS A 143 9.03 -30.68 8.78
N ASN A 144 10.00 -30.33 7.95
CA ASN A 144 11.15 -31.18 7.66
C ASN A 144 12.07 -31.34 8.86
N GLU A 145 12.32 -30.27 9.64
CA GLU A 145 13.05 -30.36 10.90
C GLU A 145 12.34 -31.26 11.92
N PHE A 146 11.01 -31.18 12.03
CA PHE A 146 10.24 -32.06 12.92
C PHE A 146 10.32 -33.53 12.48
N ASN A 147 10.14 -33.79 11.19
CA ASN A 147 10.17 -35.15 10.63
C ASN A 147 11.57 -35.79 10.67
N ASN A 148 12.63 -34.99 10.56
CA ASN A 148 14.01 -35.44 10.64
C ASN A 148 14.61 -35.29 12.05
N SER A 149 13.84 -34.82 13.04
CA SER A 149 14.32 -34.80 14.41
C SER A 149 14.40 -36.26 14.87
N PRO A 150 15.52 -36.69 15.48
CA PRO A 150 15.59 -38.03 16.03
C PRO A 150 14.45 -38.13 17.01
N THR A 151 13.46 -38.97 16.69
CA THR A 151 12.39 -39.33 17.60
C THR A 151 13.07 -39.66 18.91
N LYS A 152 12.79 -38.91 19.98
CA LYS A 152 13.10 -39.37 21.33
C LYS A 152 12.51 -40.77 21.39
N SER A 153 13.37 -41.78 21.35
CA SER A 153 12.99 -43.17 21.43
C SER A 153 12.19 -43.28 22.72
N ILE A 154 10.91 -43.63 22.58
CA ILE A 154 10.03 -44.02 23.68
C ILE A 154 10.45 -45.41 24.21
N PHE A 155 11.73 -45.80 24.02
CA PHE A 155 12.26 -47.14 24.25
C PHE A 155 13.54 -47.15 25.11
N ASP A 156 13.84 -46.06 25.81
CA ASP A 156 14.88 -46.03 26.86
C ASP A 156 14.26 -45.89 28.28
N GLU A 157 13.21 -46.65 28.57
CA GLU A 157 12.83 -47.06 29.95
C GLU A 157 12.64 -48.58 30.00
#